data_AF-A0A645F7S3-F1
#
_entry.id   AF-A0A645F7S3-F1
#
_cell.length_a   1.000
_cell.length_b   1.000
_cell.length_c   1.000
_cell.angle_alpha   90.00
_cell.angle_beta   90.00
_cell.angle_gamma   90.00
#
_symmetry.space_group_name_H-M   'P 1'
#
loop_
_entity.id
_entity.type
_entity.pdbx_description
1 polymer ?
#
loop_
_entity_poly.entity_id
_entity_poly.type
_entity_poly.pdbx_seq_one_letter_code
_entity_poly.pdbx_strand_id
1 'polypeptide(L)'
;MADITLISGSTLGGAEYVAEHLAEKLEDAGFSTETLHGPLLEDLSASGIWLVISSTHGAGDIPDNLVPLYEDLQSQKPNLSQVRFGAIGIGSREYDTFCGAIEKIEAELKHSGARQIGETLKINILEHDIPEDPAEAWLGSWINLLK
;
A
#
# COMPACT_ATOMS: atom_id res chain seq x y z
N MET A 1 3.29 -6.19 19.24
CA MET A 1 2.05 -5.56 18.78
C MET A 1 2.44 -4.86 17.50
N ALA A 2 2.02 -5.38 16.35
CA ALA A 2 2.38 -4.79 15.06
C ALA A 2 1.62 -3.47 14.93
N ASP A 3 2.34 -2.36 14.80
CA ASP A 3 1.70 -1.03 14.66
C ASP A 3 1.36 -0.75 13.20
N ILE A 4 2.13 -1.32 12.25
CA ILE A 4 1.99 -1.04 10.82
C ILE A 4 2.11 -2.34 10.00
N THR A 5 1.08 -2.67 9.23
CA THR A 5 1.08 -3.81 8.31
C THR A 5 1.30 -3.32 6.88
N LEU A 6 2.40 -3.70 6.25
CA LEU A 6 2.71 -3.40 4.86
C LEU A 6 2.14 -4.47 3.96
N ILE A 7 1.30 -4.06 3.01
CA ILE A 7 0.59 -4.92 2.09
C ILE A 7 1.18 -4.66 0.71
N SER A 8 2.01 -5.58 0.22
CA SER A 8 2.62 -5.44 -1.10
C SER A 8 1.88 -6.27 -2.15
N GLY A 9 1.64 -5.67 -3.31
CA GLY A 9 1.04 -6.31 -4.47
C GLY A 9 1.92 -6.06 -5.68
N SER A 10 2.63 -7.09 -6.14
CA SER A 10 3.33 -7.02 -7.41
C SER A 10 3.47 -8.37 -8.08
N THR A 11 3.60 -8.34 -9.41
CA THR A 11 3.87 -9.53 -10.23
C THR A 11 5.37 -9.75 -10.42
N LEU A 12 6.15 -8.67 -10.45
CA LEU A 12 7.59 -8.68 -10.74
C LEU A 12 8.47 -8.36 -9.51
N GLY A 13 7.89 -8.25 -8.32
CA GLY A 13 8.62 -7.99 -7.07
C GLY A 13 8.97 -6.51 -6.80
N GLY A 14 8.67 -5.57 -7.71
CA GLY A 14 9.00 -4.16 -7.50
C GLY A 14 8.33 -3.53 -6.26
N ALA A 15 7.09 -3.94 -5.93
CA ALA A 15 6.41 -3.48 -4.71
C ALA A 15 6.93 -4.15 -3.44
N GLU A 16 7.43 -5.37 -3.57
CA GLU A 16 8.01 -6.13 -2.46
C GLU A 16 9.30 -5.46 -1.97
N TYR A 17 10.21 -5.12 -2.88
CA TYR A 17 11.44 -4.38 -2.54
C TYR A 17 11.16 -3.06 -1.81
N VAL A 18 10.21 -2.27 -2.32
CA VAL A 18 9.82 -1.01 -1.67
C VAL A 18 9.21 -1.28 -0.30
N ALA A 19 8.37 -2.30 -0.16
CA ALA A 19 7.76 -2.66 1.12
C ALA A 19 8.82 -3.07 2.15
N GLU A 20 9.78 -3.92 1.78
CA GLU A 20 10.87 -4.33 2.69
C GLU A 20 11.71 -3.14 3.13
N HIS A 21 12.11 -2.28 2.18
CA HIS A 21 12.87 -1.07 2.49
C HIS A 21 12.13 -0.15 3.47
N LEU A 22 10.83 0.06 3.25
CA LEU A 22 9.98 0.86 4.13
C LEU A 22 9.81 0.23 5.51
N ALA A 23 9.71 -1.10 5.57
CA ALA A 23 9.62 -1.84 6.83
C ALA A 23 10.87 -1.62 7.69
N GLU A 24 12.07 -1.77 7.12
CA GLU A 24 13.34 -1.54 7.83
C GLU A 24 13.41 -0.11 8.40
N LYS A 25 12.98 0.89 7.65
CA LYS A 25 12.95 2.31 8.09
C LYS A 25 11.97 2.56 9.22
N LEU A 26 10.83 1.88 9.20
CA LEU A 26 9.83 1.95 10.25
C LEU A 26 10.32 1.25 11.53
N GLU A 27 11.00 0.12 11.41
CA GLU A 27 11.65 -0.55 12.54
C GLU A 27 12.74 0.31 13.18
N ASP A 28 13.57 0.96 12.37
CA ASP A 28 14.58 1.92 12.85
C ASP A 28 13.94 3.12 13.58
N ALA A 29 12.77 3.56 13.11
CA ALA A 29 11.96 4.58 13.78
C ALA A 29 11.27 4.09 15.07
N GLY A 30 11.38 2.80 15.40
CA GLY A 30 10.84 2.17 16.61
C GLY A 30 9.43 1.59 16.48
N PHE A 31 8.90 1.45 15.27
CA PHE A 31 7.61 0.83 15.00
C PHE A 31 7.77 -0.67 14.67
N SER A 32 6.81 -1.51 15.05
CA SER A 32 6.78 -2.90 14.61
C SER A 32 6.06 -3.02 13.29
N THR A 33 6.76 -3.46 12.24
CA THR A 33 6.21 -3.67 10.91
C THR A 33 6.04 -5.13 10.56
N GLU A 34 5.05 -5.41 9.72
CA GLU A 34 4.84 -6.74 9.14
C GLU A 34 4.56 -6.61 7.65
N THR A 35 5.37 -7.25 6.82
CA THR A 35 5.21 -7.26 5.36
C THR A 35 4.44 -8.49 4.92
N LEU A 36 3.31 -8.26 4.25
CA LEU A 36 2.44 -9.28 3.69
C LEU A 36 2.35 -9.10 2.17
N HIS A 37 2.52 -10.19 1.43
CA HIS A 37 2.51 -10.19 -0.03
C HIS A 37 1.17 -10.76 -0.51
N GLY A 38 0.27 -9.91 -1.00
CA GLY A 38 -1.08 -10.32 -1.38
C GLY A 38 -1.88 -11.02 -0.26
N PRO A 39 -1.97 -10.44 0.96
CA PRO A 39 -2.77 -11.03 2.03
C PRO A 39 -4.26 -11.02 1.67
N LEU A 40 -5.01 -11.91 2.33
CA LEU A 40 -6.46 -11.89 2.33
C LEU A 40 -6.97 -10.98 3.45
N LEU A 41 -8.22 -10.51 3.33
CA LEU A 41 -8.81 -9.67 4.38
C LEU A 41 -8.85 -10.38 5.74
N GLU A 42 -9.02 -11.70 5.76
CA GLU A 42 -9.04 -12.51 6.98
C GLU A 42 -7.70 -12.50 7.74
N ASP A 43 -6.60 -12.28 7.03
CA ASP A 43 -5.25 -12.19 7.58
C ASP A 43 -4.98 -10.79 8.16
N LEU A 44 -5.74 -9.79 7.70
CA LEU A 44 -5.57 -8.41 8.10
C LEU A 44 -6.37 -8.07 9.36
N SER A 45 -5.70 -7.40 10.29
CA SER A 45 -6.36 -6.90 11.50
C SER A 45 -7.21 -5.67 11.18
N ALA A 46 -8.52 -5.75 11.41
CA ALA A 46 -9.47 -4.62 11.28
C ALA A 46 -9.26 -3.49 12.31
N SER A 47 -8.04 -3.30 12.81
CA SER A 47 -7.60 -2.23 13.70
C SER A 47 -6.10 -2.02 13.51
N GLY A 48 -5.65 -0.76 13.45
CA GLY A 48 -4.22 -0.44 13.30
C GLY A 48 -3.94 0.41 12.08
N ILE A 49 -2.71 0.32 11.57
CA ILE A 49 -2.26 1.07 10.39
C ILE A 49 -1.85 0.10 9.29
N TRP A 50 -2.38 0.28 8.09
CA TRP A 50 -2.00 -0.51 6.91
C TRP A 50 -1.24 0.36 5.91
N LEU A 51 -0.25 -0.19 5.23
CA LEU A 51 0.47 0.50 4.16
C LEU A 51 0.35 -0.33 2.90
N VAL A 52 -0.51 0.08 1.97
CA VAL A 52 -0.76 -0.68 0.74
C VAL A 52 0.18 -0.19 -0.34
N ILE A 53 1.05 -1.06 -0.83
CA ILE A 53 1.98 -0.83 -1.94
C ILE A 53 1.55 -1.70 -3.10
N SER A 54 1.04 -1.11 -4.18
CA SER A 54 0.54 -1.85 -5.32
C SER A 54 1.24 -1.40 -6.61
N SER A 55 1.85 -2.36 -7.31
CA SER A 55 2.38 -2.12 -8.65
C SER A 55 1.25 -2.25 -9.67
N THR A 56 1.09 -1.24 -10.51
CA THR A 56 0.13 -1.25 -11.61
C THR A 56 0.77 -1.90 -12.84
N HIS A 57 0.12 -2.92 -13.39
CA HIS A 57 0.55 -3.55 -14.64
C HIS A 57 -0.37 -3.14 -15.80
N GLY A 58 0.22 -2.81 -16.95
CA GLY A 58 -0.53 -2.48 -18.16
C GLY A 58 -1.50 -1.30 -17.99
N ALA A 59 -2.79 -1.52 -18.28
CA ALA A 59 -3.79 -0.47 -18.40
C ALA A 59 -4.46 -0.03 -17.07
N GLY A 60 -3.80 -0.24 -15.92
CA GLY A 60 -4.40 0.10 -14.62
C GLY A 60 -4.95 -1.07 -13.82
N ASP A 61 -4.55 -2.29 -14.16
CA ASP A 61 -5.04 -3.50 -13.49
C ASP A 61 -4.33 -3.74 -12.15
N ILE A 62 -5.11 -4.23 -11.19
CA ILE A 62 -4.62 -4.65 -9.88
C ILE A 62 -3.85 -5.96 -10.09
N PRO A 63 -2.65 -6.12 -9.52
CA PRO A 63 -1.92 -7.37 -9.63
C PRO A 63 -2.74 -8.53 -9.06
N ASP A 64 -2.70 -9.70 -9.70
CA ASP A 64 -3.46 -10.90 -9.32
C ASP A 64 -3.37 -11.24 -7.83
N ASN A 65 -2.22 -10.95 -7.21
CA ASN A 65 -1.99 -11.21 -5.79
C ASN A 65 -2.83 -10.31 -4.85
N LEU A 66 -3.24 -9.12 -5.31
CA LEU A 66 -4.05 -8.17 -4.54
C LEU A 66 -5.53 -8.13 -4.97
N VAL A 67 -5.87 -8.75 -6.10
CA VAL A 67 -7.27 -8.93 -6.55
C VAL A 67 -8.15 -9.58 -5.48
N PRO A 68 -7.77 -10.72 -4.84
CA PRO A 68 -8.64 -11.36 -3.86
C PRO A 68 -8.88 -10.47 -2.64
N LEU A 69 -7.90 -9.69 -2.20
CA LEU A 69 -8.08 -8.69 -1.14
C LEU A 69 -9.16 -7.66 -1.51
N TYR A 70 -9.08 -7.13 -2.72
CA TYR A 70 -10.01 -6.13 -3.23
C TYR A 70 -11.44 -6.68 -3.34
N GLU A 71 -11.60 -7.89 -3.88
CA GLU A 71 -12.89 -8.56 -3.96
C GLU A 71 -13.47 -8.86 -2.57
N ASP A 72 -12.63 -9.24 -1.62
CA ASP A 72 -13.05 -9.56 -0.27
C ASP A 72 -13.50 -8.31 0.51
N LEU A 73 -12.77 -7.19 0.37
CA LEU A 73 -13.20 -5.87 0.88
C LEU A 73 -14.57 -5.49 0.34
N GLN A 74 -14.80 -5.69 -0.97
CA GLN A 74 -16.08 -5.37 -1.61
C GLN A 74 -17.23 -6.29 -1.18
N SER A 75 -16.93 -7.57 -0.98
CA SER A 75 -17.91 -8.61 -0.65
C SER A 75 -18.26 -8.61 0.84
N GLN A 76 -17.26 -8.62 1.73
CA GLN A 76 -17.44 -8.64 3.18
C GLN A 76 -17.79 -7.27 3.76
N LYS A 77 -17.34 -6.18 3.15
CA LYS A 77 -17.51 -4.80 3.63
C LYS A 77 -17.24 -4.68 5.14
N PRO A 78 -16.02 -5.07 5.58
CA PRO A 78 -15.65 -5.00 6.98
C PRO A 78 -15.75 -3.56 7.49
N ASN A 79 -16.02 -3.40 8.79
CA ASN A 79 -16.01 -2.08 9.40
C ASN A 79 -14.57 -1.70 9.79
N LEU A 80 -13.93 -0.91 8.93
CA LEU A 80 -12.54 -0.48 9.08
C LEU A 80 -12.42 0.91 9.72
N SER A 81 -13.44 1.35 10.48
CA SER A 81 -13.45 2.69 11.10
C SER A 81 -12.27 2.97 12.03
N GLN A 82 -11.61 1.93 12.56
CA GLN A 82 -10.41 2.03 13.40
C GLN A 82 -9.11 1.71 12.66
N VAL A 83 -9.20 1.41 11.36
CA VAL A 83 -8.04 1.21 10.51
C VAL A 83 -7.69 2.52 9.84
N ARG A 84 -6.40 2.82 9.87
CA ARG A 84 -5.83 3.88 9.08
C ARG A 84 -4.95 3.27 8.01
N PHE A 85 -4.86 3.89 6.85
CA PHE A 85 -4.04 3.32 5.79
C PHE A 85 -3.26 4.36 4.98
N GLY A 86 -2.07 4.00 4.53
CA GLY A 86 -1.33 4.70 3.51
C GLY A 86 -1.39 3.93 2.19
N ALA A 87 -1.25 4.64 1.08
CA ALA A 87 -1.40 4.09 -0.25
C ALA A 87 -0.19 4.51 -1.10
N ILE A 88 0.48 3.53 -1.69
CA ILE A 88 1.64 3.72 -2.57
C ILE A 88 1.35 2.97 -3.87
N GLY A 89 1.22 3.73 -4.95
CA GLY A 89 1.13 3.21 -6.31
C GLY A 89 2.51 3.19 -6.95
N ILE A 90 2.93 2.04 -7.45
CA ILE A 90 4.11 1.92 -8.30
C ILE A 90 3.63 1.70 -9.72
N GLY A 91 4.12 2.46 -10.68
CA GLY A 91 3.67 2.29 -12.06
C GLY A 91 4.60 2.94 -13.06
N SER A 92 4.19 2.82 -14.32
CA SER A 92 4.90 3.38 -15.46
C SER A 92 4.02 4.43 -16.11
N ARG A 93 4.47 5.70 -16.16
CA ARG A 93 3.70 6.79 -16.81
C ARG A 93 3.48 6.62 -18.31
N GLU A 94 4.12 5.62 -18.92
CA GLU A 94 3.90 5.23 -20.31
C GLU A 94 2.49 4.68 -20.55
N TYR A 95 1.78 4.27 -19.49
CA TYR A 95 0.40 3.81 -19.57
C TYR A 95 -0.57 4.92 -19.17
N ASP A 96 -1.67 5.03 -19.92
CA ASP A 96 -2.73 6.04 -19.74
C ASP A 96 -3.32 6.03 -18.30
N THR A 97 -3.37 4.85 -17.67
CA THR A 97 -3.93 4.64 -16.33
C THR A 97 -2.82 4.58 -15.27
N PHE A 98 -2.15 5.71 -15.04
CA PHE A 98 -1.09 5.79 -14.04
C PHE A 98 -1.62 5.61 -12.61
N CYS A 99 -1.24 4.51 -11.95
CA CYS A 99 -1.63 4.15 -10.58
C CYS A 99 -3.12 3.84 -10.36
N GLY A 100 -3.85 3.40 -11.39
CA GLY A 100 -5.28 3.07 -11.23
C GLY A 100 -5.59 1.94 -10.24
N ALA A 101 -4.64 1.01 -10.03
CA ALA A 101 -4.83 -0.11 -9.11
C ALA A 101 -4.98 0.36 -7.65
N ILE A 102 -4.06 1.23 -7.20
CA ILE A 102 -4.05 1.70 -5.81
C ILE A 102 -5.27 2.60 -5.51
N GLU A 103 -5.70 3.40 -6.49
CA GLU A 103 -6.86 4.28 -6.35
C GLU A 103 -8.17 3.48 -6.12
N LYS A 104 -8.33 2.34 -6.80
CA LYS A 104 -9.48 1.44 -6.58
C LYS A 104 -9.48 0.88 -5.16
N ILE A 105 -8.33 0.39 -4.69
CA ILE A 105 -8.21 -0.19 -3.34
C ILE A 105 -8.45 0.88 -2.27
N GLU A 106 -7.86 2.07 -2.45
CA GLU A 106 -8.08 3.22 -1.58
C GLU A 106 -9.56 3.58 -1.48
N ALA A 107 -10.28 3.59 -2.60
CA ALA A 107 -11.70 3.89 -2.64
C ALA A 107 -12.52 2.86 -1.84
N GLU A 108 -12.26 1.57 -2.01
CA GLU A 108 -12.96 0.52 -1.26
C GLU A 108 -12.62 0.56 0.24
N LEU A 109 -11.35 0.78 0.61
CA LEU A 109 -10.95 0.95 2.01
C LEU A 109 -11.66 2.14 2.67
N LYS A 110 -11.72 3.28 1.98
CA LYS A 110 -12.51 4.45 2.43
C LYS A 110 -13.99 4.12 2.54
N HIS A 111 -14.54 3.34 1.61
CA HIS A 111 -15.94 2.92 1.63
C HIS A 111 -16.25 2.02 2.86
N SER A 112 -15.30 1.19 3.27
CA SER A 112 -15.33 0.38 4.49
C SER A 112 -15.12 1.19 5.78
N GLY A 113 -14.86 2.50 5.68
CA GLY A 113 -14.65 3.39 6.82
C GLY A 113 -13.18 3.60 7.23
N ALA A 114 -12.24 2.98 6.52
CA ALA A 114 -10.81 3.18 6.78
C ALA A 114 -10.41 4.63 6.47
N ARG A 115 -9.44 5.14 7.24
CA ARG A 115 -9.01 6.53 7.13
C ARG A 115 -7.63 6.62 6.49
N GLN A 116 -7.54 7.30 5.36
CA GLN A 116 -6.26 7.55 4.72
C GLN A 116 -5.38 8.45 5.59
N ILE A 117 -4.10 8.11 5.72
CA ILE A 117 -3.06 8.93 6.33
C ILE A 117 -2.15 9.46 5.23
N GLY A 118 -1.95 10.78 5.21
CA GLY A 118 -1.11 11.44 4.22
C GLY A 118 -1.71 11.39 2.81
N GLU A 119 -0.86 11.62 1.82
CA GLU A 119 -1.22 11.59 0.40
C GLU A 119 -0.75 10.30 -0.26
N THR A 120 -1.43 9.86 -1.32
CA THR A 120 -1.04 8.66 -2.07
C THR A 120 0.26 8.90 -2.82
N LEU A 121 1.31 8.14 -2.49
CA LEU A 121 2.56 8.22 -3.21
C LEU A 121 2.42 7.52 -4.56
N LYS A 122 2.83 8.17 -5.64
CA LYS A 122 2.87 7.56 -6.97
C LYS A 122 4.31 7.52 -7.47
N ILE A 123 4.91 6.34 -7.49
CA ILE A 123 6.29 6.11 -7.92
C ILE A 123 6.29 5.72 -9.40
N ASN A 124 7.08 6.42 -10.20
CA ASN A 124 7.25 6.11 -11.62
C ASN A 124 8.56 5.34 -11.86
N ILE A 125 8.48 4.04 -12.13
CA ILE A 125 9.66 3.16 -12.34
C ILE A 125 10.42 3.44 -13.64
N LEU A 126 9.85 4.23 -14.56
CA LEU A 126 10.56 4.66 -15.79
C LEU A 126 11.39 5.92 -15.59
N GLU A 127 11.01 6.78 -14.65
CA GLU A 127 11.74 8.03 -14.38
C GLU A 127 12.69 7.88 -13.19
N HIS A 128 12.35 7.02 -12.24
CA HIS A 128 13.18 6.72 -11.09
C HIS A 128 13.78 5.32 -11.23
N ASP A 129 15.10 5.29 -11.44
CA ASP A 129 15.90 4.05 -11.45
C ASP A 129 15.80 3.31 -10.11
N ILE A 130 15.58 4.06 -9.01
CA ILE A 130 15.45 3.56 -7.65
C ILE A 130 14.10 4.04 -7.05
N PRO A 131 13.10 3.16 -6.91
CA PRO A 131 11.81 3.51 -6.33
C PRO A 131 11.86 3.74 -4.80
N GLU A 132 12.92 3.29 -4.13
CA GLU A 132 13.09 3.42 -2.68
C GLU A 132 13.31 4.87 -2.23
N ASP A 133 14.00 5.69 -3.03
CA ASP A 133 14.31 7.09 -2.69
C ASP A 133 13.06 7.96 -2.47
N PRO A 134 12.09 8.01 -3.42
CA PRO A 134 10.84 8.73 -3.18
C PRO A 134 9.97 8.07 -2.10
N ALA A 135 10.08 6.74 -1.93
CA ALA A 135 9.35 6.01 -0.90
C ALA A 135 9.84 6.41 0.51
N GLU A 136 11.15 6.49 0.72
CA GLU A 136 11.75 6.90 1.99
C GLU A 136 11.37 8.34 2.36
N ALA A 137 11.48 9.28 1.40
CA ALA A 137 11.13 10.68 1.63
C ALA A 137 9.64 10.84 2.00
N TRP A 138 8.77 10.11 1.30
CA TRP A 138 7.35 10.08 1.62
C TRP A 138 7.08 9.44 2.97
N LEU A 139 7.76 8.33 3.29
CA LEU A 139 7.63 7.63 4.56
C LEU A 139 8.00 8.54 5.73
N GLY A 140 9.08 9.32 5.62
CA GLY A 140 9.47 10.28 6.66
C GLY A 140 8.36 11.28 6.98
N SER A 141 7.67 11.77 5.94
CA SER A 141 6.50 12.65 6.09
C SER A 141 5.31 11.90 6.69
N TRP A 142 5.09 10.66 6.25
CA TRP A 142 3.97 9.82 6.70
C TRP A 142 4.11 9.40 8.17
N ILE A 143 5.31 9.00 8.62
CA ILE A 143 5.63 8.70 10.02
C ILE A 143 5.35 9.92 10.91
N ASN A 144 5.59 11.13 10.41
CA ASN A 144 5.29 12.34 11.17
C ASN A 144 3.78 12.49 11.44
N LEU A 145 2.94 12.06 10.50
CA LEU A 145 1.48 12.05 10.63
C LEU A 145 0.95 10.93 11.55
N LEU A 146 1.77 9.91 11.82
CA LEU A 146 1.44 8.83 12.74
C LEU A 146 1.64 9.20 14.21
N LYS A 147 2.51 10.18 14.50
CA LYS A 147 2.82 10.67 15.85
C LYS A 147 1.77 11.66 16.36
#